data_AF-A0A3M1YZG7-F1
#
_entry.id   AF-A0A3M1YZG7-F1
#
_cell.length_a   1.000
_cell.length_b   1.000
_cell.length_c   1.000
_cell.angle_alpha   90.00
_cell.angle_beta   90.00
_cell.angle_gamma   90.00
#
_symmetry.space_group_name_H-M   'P 1'
#
loop_
_entity.id
_entity.type
_entity.pdbx_description
1 polymer ?
#
loop_
_entity_poly.entity_id
_entity_poly.type
_entity_poly.pdbx_seq_one_letter_code
_entity_poly.pdbx_strand_id
1 'polypeptide(L)'
;MRVVHFLLFVLLGWQLLFAQQAYDVKEHYTKKEVYITMRDGVRLFTSIYLPKDTTRDYPILMLRTPYSVYPYGPDKYKRSLGPSQQFAEQGFIFVYQDVRGKFMS
;
A
#
# COMPACT_ATOMS: atom_id res chain seq x y z
N MET A 1 26.33 -32.03 31.14
CA MET A 1 24.97 -31.42 31.13
C MET A 1 24.99 -29.89 30.92
N ARG A 2 25.98 -29.13 31.42
CA ARG A 2 26.05 -27.66 31.28
C ARG A 2 26.29 -27.15 29.84
N VAL A 3 27.09 -27.86 29.04
CA VAL A 3 27.42 -27.47 27.65
C VAL A 3 26.23 -27.64 26.70
N VAL A 4 25.41 -28.67 26.90
CA VAL A 4 24.22 -28.95 26.08
C VAL A 4 23.14 -27.88 26.30
N HIS A 5 22.97 -27.40 27.54
CA HIS A 5 22.05 -26.30 27.84
C HIS A 5 22.52 -24.98 27.23
N PHE A 6 23.83 -24.73 27.20
CA PHE A 6 24.40 -23.54 26.59
C PHE A 6 24.21 -23.54 25.06
N LEU A 7 24.42 -24.68 24.40
CA LEU A 7 24.15 -24.84 22.96
C LEU A 7 22.66 -24.74 22.59
N LEU A 8 21.77 -25.27 23.44
CA LEU A 8 20.31 -25.12 23.27
C LEU A 8 19.86 -23.65 23.42
N PHE A 9 20.49 -22.89 24.32
CA PHE A 9 20.20 -21.47 24.52
C PHE A 9 20.64 -20.60 23.34
N VAL A 10 21.77 -20.94 22.71
CA VAL A 10 22.28 -20.25 21.50
C VAL A 10 21.41 -20.56 20.28
N LEU A 11 20.93 -21.80 20.12
CA LEU A 11 20.02 -22.20 19.03
C LEU A 11 18.62 -21.55 19.15
N LEU A 12 18.09 -21.38 20.37
CA LEU A 12 16.84 -20.66 20.63
C LEU A 12 16.97 -19.14 20.40
N GLY A 13 18.15 -18.57 20.63
CA GLY A 13 18.42 -17.13 20.41
C GLY A 13 18.37 -16.71 18.94
N TRP A 14 18.72 -17.61 18.01
CA TRP A 14 18.66 -17.33 16.56
C TRP A 14 17.24 -17.32 15.99
N GLN A 15 16.28 -17.99 16.63
CA GLN A 15 14.90 -18.02 16.13
C GLN A 15 14.10 -16.75 16.47
N LEU A 16 14.63 -15.88 17.33
CA LEU A 16 13.96 -14.63 17.75
C LEU A 16 14.18 -13.46 16.78
N LEU A 17 14.99 -13.62 15.72
CA LEU A 17 15.35 -12.54 14.79
C LEU A 17 14.61 -12.56 13.45
N PHE A 18 13.68 -13.48 13.23
CA PHE A 18 12.77 -13.41 12.08
C PHE A 18 11.66 -12.39 12.35
N ALA A 19 12.01 -11.10 12.28
CA ALA A 19 11.02 -10.04 12.18
C ALA A 19 10.26 -10.20 10.85
N GLN A 20 8.93 -10.11 10.89
CA GLN A 20 8.12 -10.17 9.68
C GLN A 20 8.42 -8.94 8.82
N GLN A 21 9.00 -9.17 7.64
CA GLN A 21 9.38 -8.11 6.72
C GLN A 21 8.11 -7.38 6.25
N ALA A 22 8.05 -6.06 6.44
CA ALA A 22 6.90 -5.26 6.04
C ALA A 22 6.76 -5.27 4.50
N TYR A 23 5.53 -5.38 4.02
CA TYR A 23 5.24 -5.37 2.57
C TYR A 23 5.63 -4.03 1.95
N ASP A 24 6.55 -4.05 0.97
CA ASP A 24 6.96 -2.85 0.26
C ASP A 24 6.04 -2.57 -0.93
N VAL A 25 5.13 -1.62 -0.73
CA VAL A 25 4.23 -1.16 -1.77
C VAL A 25 4.98 -0.67 -3.02
N LYS A 26 6.12 0.01 -2.88
CA LYS A 26 6.86 0.59 -4.00
C LYS A 26 7.51 -0.49 -4.86
N GLU A 27 7.88 -1.62 -4.27
CA GLU A 27 8.41 -2.76 -5.02
C GLU A 27 7.35 -3.41 -5.90
N HIS A 28 6.10 -3.48 -5.44
CA HIS A 28 5.03 -4.22 -6.12
C HIS A 28 4.05 -3.36 -6.93
N TYR A 29 3.96 -2.06 -6.67
CA TYR A 29 2.99 -1.17 -7.31
C TYR A 29 3.65 0.00 -8.02
N THR A 30 3.00 0.46 -9.08
CA THR A 30 3.26 1.75 -9.72
C THR A 30 2.16 2.73 -9.32
N LYS A 31 2.56 3.90 -8.82
CA LYS A 31 1.62 4.97 -8.46
C LYS A 31 1.40 5.92 -9.64
N LYS A 32 0.14 6.32 -9.84
CA LYS A 32 -0.28 7.33 -10.81
C LYS A 32 -1.20 8.35 -10.13
N GLU A 33 -0.94 9.63 -10.33
CA GLU A 33 -1.81 10.70 -9.83
C GLU A 33 -2.48 11.40 -11.01
N VAL A 34 -3.80 11.56 -10.94
CA VAL A 34 -4.60 12.17 -12.01
C VAL A 34 -5.69 13.06 -11.43
N TYR A 35 -6.14 13.99 -12.26
CA TYR A 35 -7.34 14.77 -12.01
C TYR A 35 -8.49 14.23 -12.85
N ILE A 36 -9.55 13.75 -12.20
CA ILE A 36 -10.74 13.24 -12.87
C ILE A 36 -11.76 14.37 -12.97
N THR A 37 -12.09 14.77 -14.19
CA THR A 37 -13.11 15.79 -14.46
C THR A 37 -14.50 15.20 -14.28
N MET A 38 -15.31 15.82 -13.42
CA MET A 38 -16.69 15.44 -13.17
C MET A 38 -17.65 16.10 -14.18
N ARG A 39 -18.93 15.67 -14.16
CA ARG A 39 -19.99 16.18 -15.05
C ARG A 39 -20.18 17.70 -15.07
N ASP A 40 -19.80 18.36 -13.98
CA ASP A 40 -19.91 19.81 -13.79
C ASP A 40 -18.57 20.54 -13.96
N GLY A 41 -17.56 19.86 -14.55
CA GLY A 41 -16.25 20.43 -14.85
C GLY A 41 -15.28 20.48 -13.66
N VAL A 42 -15.75 20.24 -12.42
CA VAL A 42 -14.85 20.18 -11.25
C VAL A 42 -13.95 18.96 -11.35
N ARG A 43 -12.67 19.13 -11.03
CA ARG A 43 -11.65 18.09 -11.13
C ARG A 43 -11.31 17.55 -9.75
N LEU A 44 -11.41 16.23 -9.57
CA LEU A 44 -11.04 15.57 -8.31
C LEU A 44 -9.69 14.89 -8.44
N PHE A 45 -8.79 15.21 -7.51
CA PHE A 45 -7.50 14.55 -7.38
C PHE A 45 -7.67 13.09 -6.97
N THR A 46 -7.02 12.21 -7.72
CA THR A 46 -7.10 10.76 -7.55
C THR A 46 -5.71 10.14 -7.65
N SER A 47 -5.31 9.41 -6.62
CA SER A 47 -4.09 8.63 -6.52
C SER A 47 -4.41 7.15 -6.74
N ILE A 48 -3.81 6.55 -7.75
CA ILE A 48 -4.07 5.19 -8.23
C ILE A 48 -2.80 4.36 -8.05
N TYR A 49 -2.91 3.22 -7.38
CA TYR A 49 -1.85 2.22 -7.27
C TYR A 49 -2.21 1.03 -8.13
N LEU A 50 -1.40 0.79 -9.16
CA LEU A 50 -1.54 -0.31 -10.10
C LEU A 50 -0.52 -1.39 -9.73
N PRO A 51 -0.89 -2.68 -9.61
CA PRO A 51 0.09 -3.73 -9.44
C PRO A 51 1.03 -3.74 -10.67
N LYS A 52 2.32 -3.98 -10.44
CA LYS A 52 3.28 -4.13 -11.55
C LYS A 52 3.08 -5.43 -12.31
N ASP A 53 2.43 -6.42 -11.68
CA ASP A 53 1.97 -7.61 -12.37
C ASP A 53 0.84 -7.26 -13.35
N THR A 54 1.03 -7.64 -14.60
CA THR A 54 0.12 -7.39 -15.72
C THR A 54 -0.38 -8.69 -16.36
N THR A 55 -0.13 -9.85 -15.73
CA THR A 55 -0.49 -11.17 -16.27
C THR A 55 -1.99 -11.47 -16.23
N ARG A 56 -2.77 -10.72 -15.44
CA ARG A 56 -4.21 -10.90 -15.28
C ARG A 56 -4.89 -9.57 -14.94
N ASP A 57 -6.21 -9.55 -15.08
CA ASP A 57 -7.03 -8.44 -14.63
C ASP A 57 -7.19 -8.47 -13.11
N TYR A 58 -7.09 -7.28 -12.51
CA TYR A 58 -7.16 -7.08 -11.07
C TYR A 58 -8.39 -6.25 -10.69
N PRO A 59 -9.10 -6.64 -9.60
CA PRO A 59 -10.24 -5.86 -9.11
C PRO A 59 -9.79 -4.49 -8.56
N ILE A 60 -10.68 -3.50 -8.68
CA ILE A 60 -10.46 -2.14 -8.15
C ILE A 60 -11.12 -2.00 -6.78
N LEU A 61 -10.36 -1.51 -5.80
CA LEU A 61 -10.85 -1.07 -4.51
C LEU A 61 -10.73 0.47 -4.41
N MET A 62 -11.87 1.15 -4.37
CA MET A 62 -11.93 2.61 -4.35
C MET A 62 -12.32 3.15 -2.97
N LEU A 63 -11.55 4.13 -2.49
CA LEU A 63 -11.87 4.95 -1.31
C LEU A 63 -11.95 6.42 -1.70
N ARG A 64 -13.06 7.06 -1.34
CA ARG A 64 -13.24 8.52 -1.44
C ARG A 64 -13.30 9.08 -0.04
N THR A 65 -12.45 10.05 0.28
CA THR A 65 -12.32 10.54 1.66
C THR A 65 -12.25 12.07 1.76
N PRO A 66 -12.91 12.69 2.74
CA PRO A 66 -12.71 14.10 3.11
C PRO A 66 -11.50 14.32 4.02
N TYR A 67 -10.64 13.31 4.21
CA TYR A 67 -9.55 13.30 5.19
C TYR A 67 -8.16 13.10 4.56
N SER A 68 -7.94 13.59 3.33
CA SER A 68 -6.67 13.55 2.59
C SER A 68 -6.28 12.17 2.10
N VAL A 69 -5.84 12.09 0.85
CA VAL A 69 -5.25 10.87 0.29
C VAL A 69 -3.72 10.86 0.35
N TYR A 70 -3.10 11.78 1.11
CA TYR A 70 -1.65 11.87 1.33
C TYR A 70 -0.96 10.50 1.45
N PRO A 71 0.24 10.30 0.86
CA PRO A 71 1.12 11.33 0.28
C PRO A 71 0.86 11.70 -1.18
N TYR A 72 1.08 12.99 -1.50
CA TYR A 72 1.00 13.55 -2.85
C TYR A 72 2.37 13.54 -3.55
N GLY A 73 2.37 13.34 -4.86
CA GLY A 73 3.55 13.21 -5.73
C GLY A 73 3.74 11.78 -6.24
N PRO A 74 4.17 11.59 -7.50
CA PRO A 74 4.27 10.27 -8.14
C PRO A 74 5.23 9.31 -7.42
N ASP A 75 6.29 9.83 -6.82
CA ASP A 75 7.30 9.03 -6.12
C ASP A 75 7.03 8.84 -4.62
N LYS A 76 5.93 9.39 -4.10
CA LYS A 76 5.57 9.27 -2.68
C LYS A 76 4.51 8.20 -2.49
N TYR A 77 4.88 7.10 -1.86
CA TYR A 77 4.01 5.93 -1.68
C TYR A 77 3.41 5.89 -0.27
N LYS A 78 2.17 5.40 -0.16
CA LYS A 78 1.63 5.01 1.15
C LYS A 78 2.41 3.80 1.65
N ARG A 79 2.59 3.70 2.97
CA ARG A 79 3.24 2.56 3.61
C ARG A 79 2.39 1.28 3.51
N SER A 80 1.08 1.44 3.47
CA SER A 80 0.12 0.35 3.31
C SER A 80 -1.01 0.77 2.38
N LEU A 81 -1.60 -0.21 1.71
CA LEU A 81 -2.76 -0.05 0.84
C LEU A 81 -3.93 -0.88 1.38
N GLY A 82 -5.15 -0.41 1.10
CA GLY A 82 -6.40 -1.05 1.50
C GLY A 82 -6.71 -1.08 3.00
N PRO A 83 -7.84 -1.70 3.38
CA PRO A 83 -8.19 -1.97 4.78
C PRO A 83 -7.24 -2.96 5.45
N SER A 84 -6.61 -3.83 4.67
CA SER A 84 -5.59 -4.79 5.12
C SER A 84 -4.56 -5.06 4.02
N GLN A 85 -3.36 -5.49 4.42
CA GLN A 85 -2.26 -5.84 3.51
C GLN A 85 -2.60 -7.00 2.55
N GLN A 86 -3.51 -7.89 2.94
CA GLN A 86 -3.93 -9.05 2.15
C GLN A 86 -4.47 -8.66 0.77
N PHE A 87 -5.16 -7.52 0.67
CA PHE A 87 -5.64 -7.02 -0.62
C PHE A 87 -4.49 -6.60 -1.54
N ALA A 88 -3.43 -6.02 -0.95
CA ALA A 88 -2.25 -5.61 -1.71
C ALA A 88 -1.47 -6.84 -2.20
N GLU A 89 -1.35 -7.87 -1.36
CA GLU A 89 -0.74 -9.16 -1.72
C GLU A 89 -1.53 -9.89 -2.80
N GLN A 90 -2.87 -9.75 -2.83
CA GLN A 90 -3.73 -10.30 -3.88
C GLN A 90 -3.72 -9.49 -5.17
N GLY A 91 -3.05 -8.33 -5.21
CA GLY A 91 -2.86 -7.50 -6.40
C GLY A 91 -3.98 -6.51 -6.70
N PHE A 92 -4.86 -6.18 -5.73
CA PHE A 92 -5.94 -5.22 -5.99
C PHE A 92 -5.42 -3.88 -6.49
N ILE A 93 -6.12 -3.26 -7.45
CA ILE A 93 -5.87 -1.87 -7.84
C ILE A 93 -6.48 -0.96 -6.79
N PHE A 94 -5.69 -0.07 -6.19
CA PHE A 94 -6.21 0.86 -5.19
C PHE A 94 -6.42 2.24 -5.78
N VAL A 95 -7.60 2.81 -5.55
CA VAL A 95 -7.95 4.16 -6.00
C VAL A 95 -8.32 4.99 -4.79
N TYR A 96 -7.50 5.98 -4.46
CA TYR A 96 -7.74 6.94 -3.40
C TYR A 96 -8.08 8.29 -4.00
N GLN A 97 -9.26 8.81 -3.70
CA GLN A 97 -9.70 10.11 -4.21
C GLN A 97 -10.03 11.08 -3.07
N ASP A 98 -9.52 12.30 -3.19
CA ASP A 98 -9.98 13.40 -2.36
C ASP A 98 -11.39 13.80 -2.81
N VAL A 99 -12.32 13.93 -1.86
CA VAL A 99 -13.66 14.42 -2.20
C VAL A 99 -13.61 15.89 -2.58
N ARG A 100 -14.65 16.34 -3.27
CA ARG A 100 -14.82 17.72 -3.74
C ARG A 100 -14.58 18.76 -2.65
N GLY A 101 -13.85 19.82 -3.02
CA GLY A 101 -13.60 20.97 -2.14
C GLY A 101 -12.74 20.64 -0.93
N LYS A 102 -11.93 19.58 -1.02
CA LYS A 102 -11.02 19.11 0.03
C LYS A 102 -9.66 18.81 -0.57
N PHE A 103 -8.62 19.28 0.10
CA PHE A 103 -7.21 19.10 -0.26
C PHE A 103 -6.91 19.48 -1.71
N MET A 104 -6.59 18.50 -2.55
CA MET A 104 -6.22 18.73 -3.94
C MET A 104 -7.44 18.73 -4.89
N SER A 105 -8.68 18.67 -4.37
CA SER A 105 -9.94 18.61 -5.13
C SER A 105 -10.92 19.74 -4.82
#